data_AF-Q9ETG8-F1
#
_entry.id   AF-Q9ETG8-F1
#
_cell.length_a   1.000
_cell.length_b   1.000
_cell.length_c   1.000
_cell.angle_alpha   90.00
_cell.angle_beta   90.00
_cell.angle_gamma   90.00
#
_symmetry.space_group_name_H-M   'P 1'
#
loop_
_entity.id
_entity.type
_entity.pdbx_description
1 polymer ?
#
loop_
_entity_poly.entity_id
_entity_poly.type
_entity_poly.pdbx_seq_one_letter_code
_entity_poly.pdbx_strand_id
1 'polypeptide(L)'
;GVLEGVKADKSKVKLTISDDLGQTTLEVFKEDGKTLVSKKVTSKDKSSTEEKFNEKGEVSEKIITRADGTRLEYTEIKSDGSGKAKEVLKGYVLEGTLTAEKTTLVVKEGTVTLS
;
A
#
# COMPACT_ATOMS: atom_id res chain seq x y z
N GLY A 1 -21.78 3.06 4.85
CA GLY A 1 -21.84 4.01 5.98
C GLY A 1 -20.48 4.62 6.30
N VAL A 2 -20.44 5.79 6.94
CA VAL A 2 -19.19 6.51 7.30
C VAL A 2 -19.16 6.78 8.81
N LEU A 3 -18.01 6.55 9.43
CA LEU A 3 -17.72 6.88 10.82
C LEU A 3 -16.45 7.73 10.88
N GLU A 4 -16.43 8.70 11.79
CA GLU A 4 -15.30 9.63 11.95
C GLU A 4 -14.83 9.66 13.40
N GLY A 5 -13.55 9.96 13.59
CA GLY A 5 -12.92 10.07 14.91
C GLY A 5 -11.64 10.88 14.85
N VAL A 6 -11.05 11.15 16.01
CA VAL A 6 -9.82 11.93 16.15
C VAL A 6 -8.88 11.18 17.08
N LYS A 7 -7.61 11.02 16.69
CA LYS A 7 -6.55 10.43 17.51
C LYS A 7 -6.06 11.42 18.58
N ALA A 8 -5.28 10.92 19.54
CA ALA A 8 -4.67 11.76 20.59
C ALA A 8 -3.71 12.83 20.03
N ASP A 9 -3.05 12.57 18.89
CA ASP A 9 -2.19 13.50 18.16
C ASP A 9 -2.98 14.48 17.25
N LYS A 10 -4.31 14.49 17.38
CA LYS A 10 -5.26 15.29 16.58
C LYS A 10 -5.40 14.90 15.11
N SER A 11 -4.75 13.83 14.65
CA SER A 11 -5.02 13.27 13.33
C SER A 11 -6.48 12.83 13.23
N LYS A 12 -7.13 13.16 12.10
CA LYS A 12 -8.51 12.75 11.84
C LYS A 12 -8.54 11.36 11.24
N VAL A 13 -9.51 10.55 11.65
CA VAL A 13 -9.70 9.17 11.19
C VAL A 13 -11.08 9.07 10.55
N LYS A 14 -11.15 8.43 9.40
CA LYS A 14 -12.41 8.15 8.70
C LYS A 14 -12.47 6.67 8.34
N LEU A 15 -13.52 6.00 8.78
CA LEU A 15 -13.85 4.64 8.39
C LEU A 15 -15.06 4.69 7.44
N THR A 16 -14.87 4.23 6.22
CA THR A 16 -15.94 4.07 5.23
C THR A 16 -16.19 2.58 5.01
N ILE A 17 -17.44 2.15 5.13
CA ILE A 17 -17.90 0.77 4.88
C ILE A 17 -18.84 0.84 3.67
N SER A 18 -18.58 0.04 2.63
CA SER A 18 -19.46 0.00 1.45
C SER A 18 -20.85 -0.52 1.79
N ASP A 19 -21.85 -0.14 0.99
CA ASP A 19 -23.26 -0.47 1.27
C ASP A 19 -23.54 -1.99 1.20
N ASP A 20 -22.80 -2.70 0.35
CA ASP A 20 -22.84 -4.16 0.23
C ASP A 20 -21.99 -4.89 1.30
N LEU A 21 -21.35 -4.13 2.20
CA LEU A 21 -20.41 -4.60 3.21
C LEU A 21 -19.19 -5.34 2.65
N GLY A 22 -18.95 -5.24 1.34
CA GLY A 22 -17.87 -5.90 0.63
C GLY A 22 -16.51 -5.21 0.76
N GLN A 23 -16.46 -3.98 1.29
CA GLN A 23 -15.20 -3.24 1.39
C GLN A 23 -15.20 -2.30 2.59
N THR A 24 -14.03 -2.18 3.23
CA THR A 24 -13.75 -1.13 4.21
C THR A 24 -12.55 -0.29 3.78
N THR A 25 -12.66 1.02 4.00
CA THR A 25 -11.59 2.00 3.77
C THR A 25 -11.36 2.75 5.07
N LEU A 26 -10.18 2.60 5.66
CA LEU A 26 -9.73 3.32 6.84
C LEU A 26 -8.67 4.34 6.44
N GLU A 27 -9.00 5.62 6.57
CA GLU A 27 -8.13 6.74 6.23
C GLU A 27 -7.72 7.47 7.50
N VAL A 28 -6.45 7.88 7.56
CA VAL A 28 -5.92 8.80 8.57
C VAL A 28 -5.42 10.04 7.86
N PHE A 29 -5.86 11.19 8.33
CA PHE A 29 -5.49 12.50 7.80
C PHE A 29 -4.69 13.27 8.84
N LYS A 30 -3.97 14.31 8.39
CA LYS A 30 -3.43 15.35 9.28
C LYS A 30 -4.58 16.08 10.01
N GLU A 31 -4.24 16.95 10.96
CA GLU A 31 -5.21 17.76 11.72
C GLU A 31 -6.11 18.62 10.79
N ASP A 32 -5.62 18.99 9.60
CA ASP A 32 -6.39 19.68 8.57
C ASP A 32 -7.61 18.88 8.05
N GLY A 33 -7.60 17.55 8.18
CA GLY A 33 -8.63 16.66 7.64
C GLY A 33 -8.65 16.51 6.12
N LYS A 34 -7.58 16.93 5.44
CA LYS A 34 -7.48 16.93 3.98
C LYS A 34 -6.25 16.15 3.52
N THR A 35 -5.11 16.36 4.16
CA THR A 35 -3.86 15.71 3.78
C THR A 35 -3.84 14.30 4.36
N LEU A 36 -3.85 13.28 3.49
CA LEU A 36 -3.73 11.89 3.91
C LEU A 36 -2.35 11.64 4.54
N VAL A 37 -2.35 10.81 5.58
CA VAL A 37 -1.16 10.25 6.24
C VAL A 37 -1.06 8.77 5.90
N SER A 38 -2.18 8.05 6.01
CA SER A 38 -2.28 6.65 5.59
C SER A 38 -3.67 6.27 5.15
N LYS A 39 -3.76 5.20 4.35
CA LYS A 39 -5.00 4.62 3.89
C LYS A 39 -4.89 3.11 3.86
N LYS A 40 -5.86 2.42 4.45
CA LYS A 40 -6.00 0.96 4.35
C LYS A 40 -7.34 0.62 3.71
N VAL A 41 -7.30 -0.13 2.62
CA VAL A 41 -8.48 -0.67 1.95
C VAL A 41 -8.47 -2.17 2.11
N THR A 42 -9.57 -2.76 2.58
CA THR A 42 -9.75 -4.21 2.66
C THR A 42 -10.97 -4.61 1.85
N SER A 43 -10.78 -5.53 0.91
CA SER A 43 -11.77 -5.98 -0.06
C SER A 43 -12.50 -7.25 0.39
N LYS A 44 -13.57 -7.61 -0.32
CA LYS A 44 -14.43 -8.76 -0.01
C LYS A 44 -13.70 -10.09 -0.06
N ASP A 45 -12.71 -10.19 -0.94
CA ASP A 45 -11.82 -11.35 -1.08
C ASP A 45 -10.77 -11.44 0.04
N LYS A 46 -10.81 -10.51 1.00
CA LYS A 46 -9.89 -10.38 2.15
C LYS A 46 -8.49 -9.91 1.77
N SER A 47 -8.26 -9.54 0.50
CA SER A 47 -7.06 -8.80 0.14
C SER A 47 -7.10 -7.40 0.73
N SER A 48 -5.92 -6.79 0.90
CA SER A 48 -5.83 -5.42 1.40
C SER A 48 -4.69 -4.64 0.75
N THR A 49 -4.89 -3.33 0.65
CA THR A 49 -3.86 -2.37 0.24
C THR A 49 -3.67 -1.37 1.38
N GLU A 50 -2.42 -1.16 1.78
CA GLU A 50 -2.01 -0.18 2.79
C GLU A 50 -1.07 0.83 2.15
N GLU A 51 -1.44 2.10 2.15
CA GLU A 51 -0.67 3.21 1.59
C GLU A 51 -0.24 4.18 2.70
N LYS A 52 0.99 4.68 2.59
CA LYS A 52 1.45 5.85 3.33
C LYS A 52 1.71 7.00 2.36
N PHE A 53 1.53 8.21 2.85
CA PHE A 53 1.64 9.42 2.06
C PHE A 53 2.73 10.34 2.64
N ASN A 54 3.46 11.01 1.77
CA ASN A 54 4.40 12.05 2.16
C ASN A 54 3.68 13.35 2.54
N GLU A 55 4.42 14.39 2.90
CA GLU A 55 3.83 15.66 3.34
C GLU A 55 2.99 16.38 2.29
N LYS A 56 3.22 16.08 1.01
CA LYS A 56 2.47 16.61 -0.14
C LYS A 56 1.22 15.79 -0.47
N GLY A 57 0.98 14.69 0.24
CA GLY A 57 -0.12 13.76 -0.04
C GLY A 57 0.17 12.82 -1.21
N GLU A 58 1.43 12.66 -1.62
CA GLU A 58 1.83 11.68 -2.64
C GLU A 58 2.14 10.34 -1.96
N VAL A 59 1.83 9.21 -2.62
CA VAL A 59 2.11 7.87 -2.08
C VAL A 59 3.63 7.66 -1.97
N SER A 60 4.11 7.29 -0.79
CA SER A 60 5.51 6.98 -0.52
C SER A 60 5.76 5.49 -0.30
N GLU A 61 4.76 4.77 0.20
CA GLU A 61 4.77 3.32 0.40
C GLU A 61 3.42 2.72 0.04
N LYS A 62 3.43 1.53 -0.54
CA LYS A 62 2.23 0.74 -0.84
C LYS A 62 2.50 -0.73 -0.57
N ILE A 63 1.72 -1.32 0.32
CA ILE A 63 1.77 -2.75 0.65
C ILE A 63 0.46 -3.38 0.21
N ILE A 64 0.54 -4.37 -0.68
CA ILE A 64 -0.60 -5.17 -1.12
C ILE A 64 -0.46 -6.54 -0.48
N THR A 65 -1.44 -6.95 0.32
CA THR A 65 -1.54 -8.32 0.85
C THR A 65 -2.64 -9.05 0.10
N ARG A 66 -2.28 -10.12 -0.60
CA ARG A 66 -3.23 -10.96 -1.32
C ARG A 66 -3.99 -11.87 -0.35
N ALA A 67 -5.12 -12.41 -0.81
CA ALA A 67 -5.96 -13.31 -0.01
C ALA A 67 -5.21 -14.58 0.48
N ASP A 68 -4.15 -15.00 -0.22
CA ASP A 68 -3.31 -16.15 0.13
C ASP A 68 -2.18 -15.82 1.14
N GLY A 69 -2.08 -14.55 1.55
CA GLY A 69 -1.09 -14.02 2.49
C GLY A 69 0.22 -13.55 1.84
N THR A 70 0.43 -13.75 0.54
CA THR A 70 1.59 -13.19 -0.16
C THR A 70 1.49 -11.67 -0.25
N ARG A 71 2.64 -10.99 -0.36
CA ARG A 71 2.67 -9.52 -0.37
C ARG A 71 3.49 -8.95 -1.51
N LEU A 72 3.02 -7.84 -2.06
CA LEU A 72 3.85 -6.91 -2.82
C LEU A 72 4.12 -5.69 -1.93
N GLU A 73 5.39 -5.38 -1.72
CA GLU A 73 5.85 -4.27 -0.89
C GLU A 73 6.58 -3.27 -1.79
N TYR A 74 5.97 -2.12 -2.01
CA TYR A 74 6.55 -1.00 -2.73
C TYR A 74 6.95 0.10 -1.75
N THR A 75 8.21 0.49 -1.78
CA THR A 75 8.77 1.49 -0.87
C THR A 75 9.56 2.53 -1.64
N GLU A 76 9.78 3.68 -1.00
CA GLU A 76 10.51 4.81 -1.60
C GLU A 76 9.89 5.23 -2.94
N ILE A 77 8.55 5.20 -3.03
CA ILE A 77 7.82 5.60 -4.23
C ILE A 77 8.03 7.10 -4.43
N LYS A 78 8.50 7.45 -5.62
CA LYS A 78 8.74 8.82 -6.06
C LYS A 78 7.54 9.35 -6.83
N SER A 79 7.55 10.65 -7.11
CA SER A 79 6.49 11.34 -7.84
C SER A 79 6.27 10.84 -9.28
N ASP A 80 7.29 10.19 -9.88
CA ASP A 80 7.19 9.55 -11.20
C ASP A 80 6.64 8.10 -11.14
N GLY A 81 6.26 7.64 -9.94
CA GLY A 81 5.78 6.27 -9.70
C GLY A 81 6.88 5.22 -9.62
N SER A 82 8.16 5.60 -9.71
CA SER A 82 9.28 4.67 -9.52
C SER A 82 9.56 4.40 -8.05
N GLY A 83 10.10 3.22 -7.73
CA GLY A 83 10.43 2.84 -6.36
C GLY A 83 11.12 1.48 -6.25
N LYS A 84 11.34 1.04 -5.02
CA LYS A 84 11.80 -0.32 -4.72
C LYS A 84 10.60 -1.27 -4.68
N ALA A 85 10.82 -2.52 -5.07
CA ALA A 85 9.80 -3.56 -5.02
C ALA A 85 10.32 -4.81 -4.33
N LYS A 86 9.48 -5.42 -3.50
CA LYS A 86 9.66 -6.79 -3.00
C LYS A 86 8.39 -7.58 -3.17
N GLU A 87 8.52 -8.86 -3.50
CA GLU A 87 7.42 -9.81 -3.43
C GLU A 87 7.73 -10.87 -2.37
N VAL A 88 6.90 -10.90 -1.33
CA VAL A 88 7.02 -11.83 -0.20
C VAL A 88 6.12 -13.03 -0.48
N LEU A 89 6.76 -14.16 -0.78
CA LEU A 89 6.12 -15.42 -1.09
C LEU A 89 6.26 -16.39 0.09
N LYS A 90 5.63 -17.56 0.00
CA LYS A 90 5.77 -18.59 1.04
C LYS A 90 7.17 -19.22 0.95
N GLY A 91 8.04 -18.81 1.88
CA GLY A 91 9.38 -19.38 2.05
C GLY A 91 10.54 -18.60 1.40
N TYR A 92 10.26 -17.59 0.59
CA TYR A 92 11.30 -16.75 -0.03
C TYR A 92 10.77 -15.34 -0.39
N VAL A 93 11.69 -14.43 -0.68
CA VAL A 93 11.41 -13.05 -1.09
C VAL A 93 12.13 -12.77 -2.39
N LEU A 94 11.42 -12.17 -3.33
CA LEU A 94 12.00 -11.62 -4.56
C LEU A 94 12.16 -10.11 -4.41
N GLU A 95 13.26 -9.55 -4.93
CA GLU A 95 13.53 -8.11 -4.87
C GLU A 95 13.72 -7.53 -6.27
N GLY A 96 13.41 -6.25 -6.43
CA GLY A 96 13.58 -5.55 -7.69
C GLY A 96 13.08 -4.11 -7.62
N THR A 97 12.53 -3.64 -8.74
CA THR A 97 12.14 -2.23 -8.92
C THR A 97 10.72 -2.08 -9.42
N LEU A 98 10.12 -0.94 -9.08
CA LEU A 98 8.85 -0.46 -9.60
C LEU A 98 9.13 0.71 -10.55
N THR A 99 8.45 0.74 -11.69
CA THR A 99 8.26 1.92 -12.53
C THR A 99 6.76 2.16 -12.75
N ALA A 100 6.41 3.29 -13.36
CA ALA A 100 5.02 3.55 -13.78
C ALA A 100 4.46 2.48 -14.74
N GLU A 101 5.32 1.78 -15.49
CA GLU A 101 4.91 0.76 -16.46
C GLU A 101 4.72 -0.61 -15.82
N LYS A 102 5.66 -1.04 -14.95
CA LYS A 102 5.68 -2.39 -14.40
C LYS A 102 6.57 -2.53 -13.16
N THR A 103 6.36 -3.64 -12.47
CA THR A 103 7.32 -4.18 -11.48
C THR A 103 8.22 -5.20 -12.17
N THR A 104 9.51 -5.16 -11.90
CA THR A 104 10.47 -6.19 -12.34
C THR A 104 11.21 -6.73 -11.13
N LEU A 105 11.14 -8.04 -10.90
CA LEU A 105 11.79 -8.74 -9.79
C LEU A 105 12.89 -9.60 -10.38
N VAL A 106 14.08 -9.60 -9.77
CA VAL A 106 15.27 -10.18 -10.41
C VAL A 106 15.88 -11.26 -9.53
N VAL A 107 16.17 -12.40 -10.14
CA VAL A 107 17.02 -13.46 -9.55
C VAL A 107 18.20 -13.69 -10.48
N LYS A 108 19.42 -13.70 -9.92
CA LYS A 108 20.66 -13.94 -10.66
C LYS A 108 21.33 -15.21 -10.14
N GLU A 109 21.74 -16.07 -11.07
CA GLU A 109 22.49 -17.29 -10.78
C GLU A 109 23.54 -17.48 -11.88
N GLY A 110 24.83 -17.36 -11.53
CA GLY A 110 25.92 -17.35 -12.51
C GLY A 110 25.73 -16.29 -13.60
N THR A 111 25.65 -16.73 -14.86
CA THR A 111 25.40 -15.88 -16.03
C THR A 111 23.92 -15.70 -16.37
N VAL A 112 23.02 -16.38 -15.65
CA VAL A 112 21.58 -16.37 -15.91
C VAL A 112 20.91 -15.28 -15.09
N THR A 113 20.01 -14.53 -15.73
CA THR A 113 19.12 -13.58 -15.07
C THR A 113 17.68 -13.92 -15.40
N LEU A 114 16.86 -14.16 -14.37
CA LEU A 114 15.41 -14.24 -14.48
C LEU A 114 14.83 -12.87 -14.09
N SER A 115 14.02 -12.29 -14.97
CA SER A 115 13.36 -10.98 -14.81
C SER A 115 11.87 -11.07 -15.11
#